data_AF-A0AAD2DYU3-F1
#
_entry.id   AF-A0AAD2DYU3-F1
#
_cell.length_a   1.000
_cell.length_b   1.000
_cell.length_c   1.000
_cell.angle_alpha   90.00
_cell.angle_beta   90.00
_cell.angle_gamma   90.00
#
_symmetry.space_group_name_H-M   'P 1'
#
loop_
_entity.id
_entity.type
_entity.pdbx_description
1 polymer ?
#
loop_
_entity_poly.entity_id
_entity_poly.type
_entity_poly.pdbx_seq_one_letter_code
_entity_poly.pdbx_strand_id
1 'polypeptide(L)'
;MENKALPLAILIALLVGVITIIFKWVVYKKRRTLPPGPTGLPIFGCLLQMLLNKPTFRWIHRLMDDMNTEIACIRLGGTHVIPVTSPELAREFLKNQDSTFASRPDCMSGRLSSNGYLTAALTPKGDQWKKMRKVLTSDVFSPAKHRWLHDKRMVETDNLVRYVYNQCNNSLEGVGLVNVRIAAQHYCGNVIRRLIFSKKYFGNGKEDGGPGPEEEEHVSAFFTILSSLYGFSIADYIPWFEIFDFDGYKGILKKAIESVTKFHDPEIDNRIQMWKKGMIVIEEDILDVLINLKDSKGAPLLTIEEIKAQIIVRMPPQISHPLQLFLFLVS
;
A
#
# COMPACT_ATOMS: atom_id res chain seq x y z
N MET A 1 -0.20 29.49 61.12
CA MET A 1 -0.14 29.17 59.68
C MET A 1 0.28 27.73 59.55
N GLU A 2 -0.67 26.81 59.41
CA GLU A 2 -0.39 25.38 59.27
C GLU A 2 0.47 25.12 58.03
N ASN A 3 1.50 24.30 58.22
CA ASN A 3 2.58 24.09 57.27
C ASN A 3 2.10 23.20 56.11
N LYS A 4 1.37 23.79 55.14
CA LYS A 4 0.82 23.14 53.94
C LYS A 4 1.88 22.44 53.07
N ALA A 5 3.17 22.65 53.33
CA ALA A 5 4.27 21.99 52.63
C ALA A 5 4.40 20.49 52.97
N LEU A 6 4.09 20.10 54.21
CA LEU A 6 4.21 18.70 54.66
C LEU A 6 3.22 17.74 53.95
N PRO A 7 1.92 18.06 53.82
CA PRO A 7 0.98 17.19 53.10
C PRO A 7 1.27 17.10 51.60
N LEU A 8 1.82 18.16 50.98
CA LEU A 8 2.19 18.14 49.56
C LEU A 8 3.38 17.22 49.29
N ALA A 9 4.39 17.24 50.15
CA ALA A 9 5.55 16.35 50.03
C ALA A 9 5.16 14.86 50.17
N ILE A 10 4.24 14.55 51.08
CA ILE A 10 3.71 13.18 51.27
C ILE A 10 2.94 12.72 50.03
N LEU A 11 2.12 13.59 49.44
CA LEU A 11 1.39 13.28 48.21
C LEU A 11 2.33 12.97 47.05
N ILE A 12 3.39 13.78 46.86
CA ILE A 12 4.39 13.55 45.79
C ILE A 12 5.13 12.24 46.02
N ALA A 13 5.55 11.93 47.25
CA ALA A 13 6.26 10.69 47.57
C ALA A 13 5.38 9.44 47.31
N LEU A 14 4.10 9.50 47.67
CA LEU A 14 3.12 8.45 47.36
C LEU A 14 2.94 8.29 45.85
N LEU A 15 2.85 9.39 45.10
CA LEU A 15 2.69 9.36 43.64
C LEU A 15 3.92 8.74 42.95
N VAL A 16 5.13 9.09 43.38
CA VAL A 16 6.38 8.48 42.90
C VAL A 16 6.46 6.99 43.29
N GLY A 17 6.04 6.64 44.51
CA GLY A 17 5.95 5.25 44.99
C GLY A 17 4.99 4.41 44.14
N VAL A 18 3.81 4.93 43.85
CA VAL A 18 2.82 4.26 42.98
C VAL A 18 3.35 4.12 41.56
N ILE A 19 3.96 5.18 40.99
CA ILE A 19 4.59 5.12 39.66
C ILE A 19 5.68 4.05 39.61
N THR A 20 6.56 3.98 40.62
CA THR A 20 7.64 2.99 40.65
C THR A 20 7.15 1.56 40.84
N ILE A 21 6.09 1.35 41.64
CA ILE A 21 5.45 0.03 41.80
C ILE A 21 4.77 -0.40 40.50
N ILE A 22 4.01 0.49 39.86
CA ILE A 22 3.41 0.21 38.54
C ILE A 22 4.50 -0.10 37.51
N PHE A 23 5.57 0.69 37.49
CA PHE A 23 6.70 0.46 36.58
C PHE A 23 7.36 -0.90 36.82
N LYS A 24 7.64 -1.25 38.09
CA LYS A 24 8.17 -2.58 38.44
C LYS A 24 7.22 -3.69 38.05
N TRP A 25 5.92 -3.57 38.30
CA TRP A 25 4.93 -4.59 37.98
C TRP A 25 4.76 -4.80 36.47
N VAL A 26 4.78 -3.71 35.70
CA VAL A 26 4.83 -3.75 34.23
C VAL A 26 6.10 -4.44 33.73
N VAL A 27 7.25 -4.20 34.38
CA VAL A 27 8.54 -4.83 34.04
C VAL A 27 8.61 -6.32 34.45
N TYR A 28 7.97 -6.71 35.55
CA TYR A 28 8.04 -8.06 36.12
C TYR A 28 7.05 -9.06 35.50
N LYS A 29 6.13 -8.62 34.65
CA LYS A 29 5.20 -9.51 33.95
C LYS A 29 6.01 -10.49 33.10
N LYS A 30 5.85 -11.79 33.37
CA LYS A 30 6.55 -12.95 32.77
C LYS A 30 6.99 -12.64 31.33
N ARG A 31 8.29 -12.38 31.13
CA ARG A 31 8.84 -12.08 29.80
C ARG A 31 8.62 -13.29 28.93
N ARG A 32 7.65 -13.19 28.01
CA ARG A 32 7.64 -14.09 26.85
C ARG A 32 9.00 -13.92 26.18
N THR A 33 9.60 -15.03 25.76
CA THR A 33 10.85 -15.01 25.00
C THR A 33 10.55 -14.35 23.65
N LEU A 34 10.79 -13.05 23.57
CA LEU A 34 10.75 -12.32 22.32
C LEU A 34 12.05 -12.58 21.55
N PRO A 35 12.03 -12.48 20.22
CA PRO A 35 13.26 -12.40 19.43
C PRO A 35 14.20 -11.30 19.97
N PRO A 36 15.52 -11.39 19.68
CA PRO A 36 16.46 -10.35 20.07
C PRO A 36 16.04 -9.00 19.46
N GLY A 37 16.33 -7.89 20.12
CA GLY A 37 15.92 -6.57 19.63
C GLY A 37 16.71 -5.45 20.27
N PRO A 38 16.82 -4.28 19.60
CA PRO A 38 17.44 -3.11 20.21
C PRO A 38 16.65 -2.69 21.46
N THR A 39 17.37 -2.18 22.46
CA THR A 39 16.73 -1.58 23.62
C THR A 39 16.24 -0.18 23.25
N GLY A 40 14.93 -0.03 23.05
CA GLY A 40 14.30 1.26 22.77
C GLY A 40 14.01 2.10 24.02
N LEU A 41 13.71 3.39 23.82
CA LEU A 41 13.29 4.30 24.89
C LEU A 41 11.99 3.82 25.56
N PRO A 42 11.74 4.13 26.84
CA PRO A 42 10.45 3.90 27.47
C PRO A 42 9.31 4.52 26.63
N ILE A 43 8.20 3.80 26.49
CA ILE A 43 6.99 4.18 25.72
C ILE A 43 7.22 4.29 24.19
N PHE A 44 8.25 5.00 23.73
CA PHE A 44 8.49 5.28 22.31
C PHE A 44 9.25 4.18 21.56
N GLY A 45 9.94 3.29 22.27
CA GLY A 45 10.77 2.27 21.63
C GLY A 45 11.85 2.90 20.75
N CYS A 46 11.94 2.46 19.50
CA CYS A 46 12.91 2.90 18.51
C CYS A 46 12.35 3.94 17.51
N LEU A 47 11.25 4.63 17.84
CA LEU A 47 10.60 5.58 16.93
C LEU A 47 11.51 6.74 16.50
N LEU A 48 12.34 7.26 17.40
CA LEU A 48 13.27 8.33 17.03
C LEU A 48 14.31 7.83 16.01
N GLN A 49 14.87 6.65 16.23
CA GLN A 49 15.80 6.03 15.28
C GLN A 49 15.12 5.78 13.93
N MET A 50 13.87 5.31 13.94
CA MET A 50 13.06 5.09 12.73
C MET A 50 12.88 6.38 11.91
N LEU A 51 12.59 7.51 12.56
CA LEU A 51 12.37 8.79 11.88
C LEU A 51 13.67 9.39 11.33
N LEU A 52 14.77 9.24 12.07
CA LEU A 52 16.09 9.73 11.66
C LEU A 52 16.72 8.88 10.54
N ASN A 53 16.28 7.64 10.35
CA ASN A 53 16.88 6.70 9.40
C ASN A 53 15.88 6.22 8.34
N LYS A 54 15.40 7.12 7.49
CA LYS A 54 14.56 6.79 6.33
C LYS A 54 15.41 6.34 5.12
N PRO A 55 14.91 5.40 4.28
CA PRO A 55 13.68 4.64 4.46
C PRO A 55 13.84 3.55 5.54
N THR A 56 12.79 3.37 6.33
CA THR A 56 12.84 2.56 7.56
C THR A 56 13.24 1.10 7.31
N PHE A 57 12.80 0.49 6.21
CA PHE A 57 13.17 -0.90 5.87
C PHE A 57 14.69 -1.10 5.73
N ARG A 58 15.43 -0.10 5.20
CA ARG A 58 16.90 -0.17 5.09
C ARG A 58 17.58 0.01 6.44
N TRP A 59 16.99 0.80 7.32
CA TRP A 59 17.47 0.91 8.69
C TRP A 59 17.27 -0.38 9.46
N ILE A 60 16.10 -1.00 9.35
CA ILE A 60 15.81 -2.31 9.94
C ILE A 60 16.82 -3.36 9.45
N HIS A 61 17.06 -3.43 8.14
CA HIS A 61 18.03 -4.37 7.58
C HIS A 61 19.44 -4.18 8.17
N ARG A 62 19.96 -2.95 8.16
CA ARG A 62 21.28 -2.65 8.74
C ARG A 62 21.35 -2.98 10.23
N LEU A 63 20.29 -2.67 10.98
CA LEU A 63 20.20 -3.01 12.39
C LEU A 63 20.25 -4.52 12.62
N MET A 64 19.60 -5.32 11.77
CA MET A 64 19.65 -6.79 11.87
C MET A 64 21.04 -7.34 11.52
N ASP A 65 21.70 -6.75 10.51
CA ASP A 65 23.09 -7.09 10.15
C ASP A 65 24.05 -6.80 11.32
N ASP A 66 23.95 -5.60 11.91
CA ASP A 66 24.79 -5.18 13.05
C ASP A 66 24.57 -6.07 14.28
N MET A 67 23.35 -6.58 14.47
CA MET A 67 23.00 -7.51 15.54
C MET A 67 23.31 -8.97 15.22
N ASN A 68 23.73 -9.27 13.99
CA ASN A 68 23.98 -10.62 13.48
C ASN A 68 22.81 -11.59 13.77
N THR A 69 21.59 -11.19 13.43
CA THR A 69 20.37 -11.97 13.67
C THR A 69 19.46 -12.02 12.43
N GLU A 70 18.81 -13.16 12.22
CA GLU A 70 17.88 -13.37 11.10
C GLU A 70 16.42 -13.08 11.46
N ILE A 71 16.15 -12.83 12.75
CA ILE A 71 14.86 -12.41 13.29
C ILE A 71 15.10 -11.41 14.42
N ALA A 72 14.33 -10.32 14.44
CA ALA A 72 14.43 -9.34 15.50
C ALA A 72 13.06 -8.90 16.04
N CYS A 73 13.05 -8.25 17.20
CA CYS A 73 11.87 -7.62 17.78
C CYS A 73 12.15 -6.13 18.00
N ILE A 74 11.70 -5.29 17.07
CA ILE A 74 11.88 -3.84 17.14
C ILE A 74 10.59 -3.23 17.68
N ARG A 75 10.67 -2.56 18.82
CA ARG A 75 9.52 -1.85 19.38
C ARG A 75 9.41 -0.46 18.75
N LEU A 76 8.32 -0.15 18.06
CA LEU A 76 7.99 1.17 17.53
C LEU A 76 6.73 1.67 18.25
N GLY A 77 6.91 2.57 19.22
CA GLY A 77 5.82 3.01 20.10
C GLY A 77 5.23 1.84 20.88
N GLY A 78 3.92 1.65 20.75
CA GLY A 78 3.18 0.52 21.34
C GLY A 78 3.27 -0.80 20.55
N THR A 79 3.88 -0.81 19.36
CA THR A 79 3.84 -1.94 18.42
C THR A 79 5.17 -2.67 18.37
N HIS A 80 5.13 -4.01 18.31
CA HIS A 80 6.31 -4.82 17.98
C HIS A 80 6.32 -5.10 16.48
N VAL A 81 7.39 -4.66 15.80
CA VAL A 81 7.70 -5.02 14.43
C VAL A 81 8.71 -6.17 14.48
N ILE A 82 8.37 -7.28 13.84
CA ILE A 82 9.17 -8.50 13.81
C ILE A 82 9.72 -8.69 12.39
N PRO A 83 10.86 -8.08 12.05
CA PRO A 83 11.49 -8.31 10.76
C PRO A 83 12.17 -9.68 10.71
N VAL A 84 12.18 -10.27 9.52
CA VAL A 84 12.77 -11.59 9.24
C VAL A 84 13.58 -11.51 7.95
N THR A 85 14.82 -11.99 7.98
CA THR A 85 15.71 -12.07 6.80
C THR A 85 16.01 -13.51 6.38
N SER A 86 15.73 -14.52 7.22
CA SER A 86 15.90 -15.94 6.86
C SER A 86 14.79 -16.43 5.92
N PRO A 87 15.14 -17.07 4.79
CA PRO A 87 14.17 -17.73 3.90
C PRO A 87 13.37 -18.86 4.59
N GLU A 88 13.99 -19.60 5.50
CA GLU A 88 13.37 -20.71 6.25
C GLU A 88 12.27 -20.17 7.16
N LEU A 89 12.56 -19.09 7.89
CA LEU A 89 11.59 -18.41 8.72
C LEU A 89 10.49 -17.76 7.88
N ALA A 90 10.83 -17.09 6.77
CA ALA A 90 9.84 -16.53 5.86
C ALA A 90 8.86 -17.60 5.34
N ARG A 91 9.35 -18.81 5.02
CA ARG A 91 8.49 -19.94 4.64
C ARG A 91 7.57 -20.38 5.77
N GLU A 92 8.05 -20.35 7.02
CA GLU A 92 7.23 -20.69 8.17
C GLU A 92 6.02 -19.75 8.29
N PHE A 93 6.24 -18.43 8.24
CA PHE A 93 5.16 -17.44 8.39
C PHE A 93 4.25 -17.35 7.15
N LEU A 94 4.82 -17.41 5.94
CA LEU A 94 4.09 -17.15 4.69
C LEU A 94 3.41 -18.39 4.10
N LYS A 95 3.79 -19.60 4.55
CA LYS A 95 3.24 -20.86 4.03
C LYS A 95 2.71 -21.77 5.13
N ASN A 96 3.53 -22.12 6.11
CA ASN A 96 3.14 -23.13 7.11
C ASN A 96 2.15 -22.57 8.13
N GLN A 97 2.29 -21.30 8.48
CA GLN A 97 1.43 -20.57 9.42
C GLN A 97 0.68 -19.41 8.74
N ASP A 98 0.48 -19.49 7.43
CA ASP A 98 -0.15 -18.44 6.63
C ASP A 98 -1.51 -18.02 7.20
N SER A 99 -2.30 -18.98 7.69
CA SER A 99 -3.60 -18.72 8.28
C SER A 99 -3.56 -17.78 9.50
N THR A 100 -2.46 -17.82 10.28
CA THR A 100 -2.19 -16.97 11.44
C THR A 100 -1.66 -15.60 11.02
N PHE A 101 -0.74 -15.55 10.05
CA PHE A 101 -0.02 -14.32 9.65
C PHE A 101 -0.58 -13.63 8.39
N ALA A 102 -1.65 -14.13 7.79
CA ALA A 102 -2.21 -13.57 6.55
C ALA A 102 -2.88 -12.20 6.71
N SER A 103 -3.25 -11.80 7.94
CA SER A 103 -3.93 -10.51 8.14
C SER A 103 -2.97 -9.35 7.89
N ARG A 104 -3.46 -8.30 7.23
CA ARG A 104 -2.75 -7.03 7.11
C ARG A 104 -2.82 -6.26 8.44
N PRO A 105 -1.76 -5.55 8.84
CA PRO A 105 -1.82 -4.63 9.96
C PRO A 105 -2.71 -3.43 9.60
N ASP A 106 -3.39 -2.87 10.60
CA ASP A 106 -4.06 -1.58 10.45
C ASP A 106 -2.99 -0.48 10.40
N CYS A 107 -2.92 0.22 9.27
CA CYS A 107 -2.02 1.34 9.07
C CYS A 107 -2.72 2.46 8.29
N MET A 108 -2.31 3.70 8.53
CA MET A 108 -2.86 4.90 7.90
C MET A 108 -2.79 4.80 6.37
N SER A 109 -1.67 4.32 5.83
CA SER A 109 -1.49 4.18 4.38
C SER A 109 -2.44 3.16 3.77
N GLY A 110 -2.60 2.01 4.42
CA GLY A 110 -3.55 0.96 4.04
C GLY A 110 -4.97 1.48 4.07
N ARG A 111 -5.37 2.11 5.18
CA ARG A 111 -6.71 2.67 5.38
C ARG A 111 -7.07 3.74 4.35
N LEU A 112 -6.18 4.71 4.11
CA LEU A 112 -6.44 5.79 3.15
C LEU A 112 -6.49 5.27 1.72
N SER A 113 -5.53 4.45 1.31
CA SER A 113 -5.46 3.96 -0.08
C SER A 113 -6.63 3.04 -0.42
N SER A 114 -7.13 2.27 0.55
CA SER A 114 -8.22 1.32 0.36
C SER A 114 -9.62 1.85 0.67
N ASN A 115 -9.77 3.16 0.85
CA ASN A 115 -11.01 3.82 1.23
C ASN A 115 -11.66 3.17 2.47
N GLY A 116 -10.89 2.98 3.54
CA GLY A 116 -11.37 2.33 4.76
C GLY A 116 -11.47 0.81 4.66
N TYR A 117 -10.53 0.16 3.96
CA TYR A 117 -10.42 -1.29 3.85
C TYR A 117 -11.54 -1.97 3.03
N LEU A 118 -11.89 -1.36 1.89
CA LEU A 118 -12.85 -1.92 0.94
C LEU A 118 -12.22 -2.83 -0.13
N THR A 119 -10.89 -2.98 -0.13
CA THR A 119 -10.13 -3.66 -1.21
C THR A 119 -9.74 -5.10 -0.84
N ALA A 120 -9.11 -5.85 -1.74
CA ALA A 120 -8.54 -7.17 -1.39
C ALA A 120 -7.12 -7.11 -0.82
N ALA A 121 -6.27 -6.18 -1.30
CA ALA A 121 -4.82 -6.24 -1.06
C ALA A 121 -4.39 -5.71 0.31
N LEU A 122 -5.09 -4.68 0.80
CA LEU A 122 -4.72 -3.92 2.01
C LEU A 122 -5.68 -4.18 3.19
N THR A 123 -6.80 -4.85 2.95
CA THR A 123 -7.84 -5.09 3.95
C THR A 123 -7.42 -6.19 4.93
N PRO A 124 -7.58 -5.98 6.25
CA PRO A 124 -7.39 -7.01 7.25
C PRO A 124 -8.25 -8.26 6.99
N LYS A 125 -7.82 -9.40 7.50
CA LYS A 125 -8.53 -10.67 7.29
C LYS A 125 -9.94 -10.57 7.88
N GLY A 126 -10.95 -10.81 7.04
CA GLY A 126 -12.35 -10.71 7.42
C GLY A 126 -13.25 -11.02 6.22
N ASP A 127 -14.55 -10.83 6.37
CA ASP A 127 -15.50 -11.17 5.31
C ASP A 127 -15.38 -10.25 4.09
N GLN A 128 -15.04 -8.98 4.28
CA GLN A 128 -14.71 -8.07 3.18
C GLN A 128 -13.52 -8.56 2.37
N TRP A 129 -12.43 -8.96 3.04
CA TRP A 129 -11.25 -9.51 2.39
C TRP A 129 -11.59 -10.80 1.62
N LYS A 130 -12.37 -11.71 2.21
CA LYS A 130 -12.82 -12.94 1.52
C LYS A 130 -13.65 -12.61 0.28
N LYS A 131 -14.60 -11.67 0.39
CA LYS A 131 -15.46 -11.22 -0.72
C LYS A 131 -14.60 -10.67 -1.87
N MET A 132 -13.74 -9.71 -1.58
CA MET A 132 -12.93 -9.06 -2.61
C MET A 132 -11.87 -10.00 -3.19
N ARG A 133 -11.27 -10.88 -2.37
CA ARG A 133 -10.34 -11.90 -2.87
C ARG A 133 -11.03 -12.85 -3.82
N LYS A 134 -12.25 -13.32 -3.50
CA LYS A 134 -13.04 -14.17 -4.39
C LYS A 134 -13.24 -13.46 -5.74
N VAL A 135 -13.84 -12.27 -5.73
CA VAL A 135 -14.07 -11.45 -6.93
C VAL A 135 -12.81 -11.31 -7.79
N LEU A 136 -11.68 -10.96 -7.16
CA LEU A 136 -10.43 -10.80 -7.89
C LEU A 136 -9.95 -12.11 -8.52
N THR A 137 -10.02 -13.22 -7.79
CA THR A 137 -9.55 -14.52 -8.29
C THR A 137 -10.45 -15.13 -9.36
N SER A 138 -11.78 -15.03 -9.24
CA SER A 138 -12.73 -15.64 -10.18
C SER A 138 -12.94 -14.78 -11.42
N ASP A 139 -13.18 -13.50 -11.24
CA ASP A 139 -13.80 -12.67 -12.28
C ASP A 139 -12.81 -11.76 -12.98
N VAL A 140 -11.62 -11.61 -12.41
CA VAL A 140 -10.71 -10.52 -12.78
C VAL A 140 -9.30 -11.02 -13.10
N PHE A 141 -8.79 -12.01 -12.36
CA PHE A 141 -7.48 -12.63 -12.55
C PHE A 141 -7.56 -14.10 -12.97
N SER A 142 -8.71 -14.57 -13.44
CA SER A 142 -8.84 -15.93 -13.94
C SER A 142 -8.06 -16.12 -15.25
N PRO A 143 -7.59 -17.34 -15.57
CA PRO A 143 -6.91 -17.62 -16.83
C PRO A 143 -7.72 -17.23 -18.06
N ALA A 144 -9.05 -17.35 -18.00
CA ALA A 144 -9.96 -16.92 -19.05
C ALA A 144 -9.91 -15.39 -19.25
N LYS A 145 -10.03 -14.61 -18.17
CA LYS A 145 -9.95 -13.14 -18.25
C LYS A 145 -8.54 -12.66 -18.64
N HIS A 146 -7.49 -13.37 -18.22
CA HIS A 146 -6.12 -13.09 -18.68
C HIS A 146 -5.98 -13.24 -20.20
N ARG A 147 -6.56 -14.30 -20.80
CA ARG A 147 -6.59 -14.49 -22.26
C ARG A 147 -7.46 -13.46 -22.96
N TRP A 148 -8.65 -13.18 -22.44
CA TRP A 148 -9.56 -12.17 -22.99
C TRP A 148 -8.91 -10.77 -23.10
N LEU A 149 -8.05 -10.43 -22.14
CA LEU A 149 -7.33 -9.16 -22.11
C LEU A 149 -5.97 -9.20 -22.84
N HIS A 150 -5.64 -10.28 -23.55
CA HIS A 150 -4.32 -10.46 -24.17
C HIS A 150 -4.01 -9.38 -25.22
N ASP A 151 -4.91 -9.19 -26.18
CA ASP A 151 -4.70 -8.24 -27.29
C ASP A 151 -4.53 -6.81 -26.77
N LYS A 152 -5.24 -6.45 -25.70
CA LYS A 152 -5.09 -5.16 -25.02
C LYS A 152 -3.67 -4.95 -24.47
N ARG A 153 -3.00 -5.99 -23.96
CA ARG A 153 -1.59 -5.91 -23.53
C ARG A 153 -0.62 -5.86 -24.70
N MET A 154 -0.93 -6.58 -25.79
CA MET A 154 -0.11 -6.55 -27.01
C MET A 154 -0.10 -5.16 -27.63
N VAL A 155 -1.26 -4.50 -27.72
CA VAL A 155 -1.36 -3.11 -28.20
C VAL A 155 -0.47 -2.16 -27.40
N GLU A 156 -0.43 -2.27 -26.06
CA GLU A 156 0.44 -1.41 -25.25
C GLU A 156 1.92 -1.78 -25.36
N THR A 157 2.23 -3.05 -25.66
CA THR A 157 3.59 -3.49 -25.96
C THR A 157 4.08 -2.83 -27.25
N ASP A 158 3.26 -2.86 -28.30
CA ASP A 158 3.56 -2.20 -29.58
C ASP A 158 3.71 -0.68 -29.42
N ASN A 159 2.88 -0.06 -28.58
CA ASN A 159 3.00 1.35 -28.25
C ASN A 159 4.32 1.68 -27.54
N LEU A 160 4.78 0.84 -26.61
CA LEU A 160 6.07 1.02 -25.94
C LEU A 160 7.22 0.91 -26.95
N VAL A 161 7.20 -0.10 -27.82
CA VAL A 161 8.23 -0.28 -28.85
C VAL A 161 8.27 0.94 -29.78
N ARG A 162 7.11 1.43 -30.21
CA ARG A 162 7.02 2.65 -31.03
C ARG A 162 7.56 3.88 -30.31
N TYR A 163 7.23 4.06 -29.04
CA TYR A 163 7.74 5.17 -28.24
C TYR A 163 9.27 5.13 -28.12
N VAL A 164 9.84 3.96 -27.81
CA VAL A 164 11.29 3.77 -27.73
C VAL A 164 11.95 4.01 -29.09
N TYR A 165 11.37 3.50 -30.18
CA TYR A 165 11.85 3.74 -31.53
C TYR A 165 11.87 5.23 -31.91
N ASN A 166 10.79 5.96 -31.60
CA ASN A 166 10.72 7.40 -31.85
C ASN A 166 11.74 8.18 -31.02
N GLN A 167 11.95 7.81 -29.76
CA GLN A 167 12.99 8.38 -28.90
C GLN A 167 14.40 8.11 -29.44
N CYS A 168 14.61 6.95 -30.07
CA CYS A 168 15.87 6.63 -30.74
C CYS A 168 16.13 7.50 -31.97
N ASN A 169 15.09 7.77 -32.77
CA ASN A 169 15.21 8.45 -34.05
C ASN A 169 15.13 9.98 -33.98
N ASN A 170 14.50 10.54 -32.95
CA ASN A 170 14.31 11.99 -32.80
C ASN A 170 15.51 12.68 -32.13
N SER A 171 16.66 12.02 -31.98
CA SER A 171 17.84 12.61 -31.36
C SER A 171 18.60 13.51 -32.35
N LEU A 172 18.72 14.79 -31.98
CA LEU A 172 19.49 15.79 -32.72
C LEU A 172 20.99 15.48 -32.78
N GLU A 173 21.50 14.66 -31.86
CA GLU A 173 22.92 14.30 -31.75
C GLU A 173 23.25 12.90 -32.33
N GLY A 174 22.29 12.27 -33.02
CA GLY A 174 22.49 10.96 -33.66
C GLY A 174 22.56 9.76 -32.69
N VAL A 175 22.47 10.00 -31.38
CA VAL A 175 22.37 8.96 -30.35
C VAL A 175 21.09 9.20 -29.54
N GLY A 176 20.12 8.31 -29.70
CA GLY A 176 18.89 8.35 -28.91
C GLY A 176 19.08 7.88 -27.48
N LEU A 177 18.69 8.69 -26.51
CA LEU A 177 18.74 8.36 -25.09
C LEU A 177 17.34 8.02 -24.58
N VAL A 178 17.19 6.83 -24.00
CA VAL A 178 15.91 6.37 -23.44
C VAL A 178 16.02 6.27 -21.93
N ASN A 179 15.18 7.03 -21.22
CA ASN A 179 15.05 6.87 -19.78
C ASN A 179 14.19 5.63 -19.47
N VAL A 180 14.84 4.52 -19.12
CA VAL A 180 14.19 3.23 -18.85
C VAL A 180 13.16 3.33 -17.71
N ARG A 181 13.39 4.17 -16.70
CA ARG A 181 12.42 4.37 -15.61
C ARG A 181 11.14 4.99 -16.14
N ILE A 182 11.24 6.07 -16.92
CA ILE A 182 10.07 6.74 -17.51
C ILE A 182 9.34 5.79 -18.47
N ALA A 183 10.08 5.11 -19.36
CA ALA A 183 9.50 4.17 -20.31
C ALA A 183 8.75 3.01 -19.60
N ALA A 184 9.34 2.42 -18.56
CA ALA A 184 8.72 1.34 -17.81
C ALA A 184 7.51 1.80 -17.00
N GLN A 185 7.59 2.95 -16.32
CA GLN A 185 6.47 3.52 -15.56
C GLN A 185 5.32 3.88 -16.49
N HIS A 186 5.62 4.48 -17.65
CA HIS A 186 4.65 4.81 -18.68
C HIS A 186 3.95 3.56 -19.21
N TYR A 187 4.70 2.52 -19.57
CA TYR A 187 4.14 1.24 -20.01
C TYR A 187 3.23 0.61 -18.97
N CYS A 188 3.67 0.51 -17.72
CA CYS A 188 2.86 -0.02 -16.63
C CYS A 188 1.54 0.76 -16.46
N GLY A 189 1.61 2.10 -16.48
CA GLY A 189 0.44 2.96 -16.40
C GLY A 189 -0.53 2.77 -17.58
N ASN A 190 -0.01 2.68 -18.81
CA ASN A 190 -0.82 2.46 -20.01
C ASN A 190 -1.50 1.09 -19.99
N VAL A 191 -0.76 0.03 -19.66
CA VAL A 191 -1.31 -1.32 -19.55
C VAL A 191 -2.45 -1.34 -18.53
N ILE A 192 -2.25 -0.80 -17.33
CA ILE A 192 -3.30 -0.78 -16.30
C ILE A 192 -4.53 -0.01 -16.79
N ARG A 193 -4.35 1.19 -17.36
CA ARG A 193 -5.46 1.99 -17.88
C ARG A 193 -6.20 1.31 -19.03
N ARG A 194 -5.47 0.66 -19.94
CA ARG A 194 -6.07 -0.09 -21.04
C ARG A 194 -6.89 -1.27 -20.54
N LEU A 195 -6.39 -1.99 -19.54
CA LEU A 195 -7.08 -3.15 -18.98
C LEU A 195 -8.31 -2.78 -18.17
N ILE A 196 -8.31 -1.61 -17.51
CA ILE A 196 -9.40 -1.16 -16.63
C ILE A 196 -10.45 -0.34 -17.37
N PHE A 197 -10.03 0.59 -18.23
CA PHE A 197 -10.92 1.57 -18.85
C PHE A 197 -10.99 1.44 -20.38
N SER A 198 -10.23 0.52 -20.97
CA SER A 198 -10.05 0.43 -22.43
C SER A 198 -9.40 1.68 -23.05
N LYS A 199 -8.82 2.57 -22.22
CA LYS A 199 -8.22 3.84 -22.64
C LYS A 199 -6.69 3.78 -22.64
N LYS A 200 -6.11 4.50 -23.60
CA LYS A 200 -4.65 4.74 -23.67
C LYS A 200 -4.23 5.88 -22.75
N TYR A 201 -4.96 6.99 -22.84
CA TYR A 201 -4.66 8.26 -22.23
C TYR A 201 -5.93 8.82 -21.57
N PHE A 202 -5.74 9.63 -20.52
CA PHE A 202 -6.78 10.48 -19.95
C PHE A 202 -6.82 11.83 -20.66
N GLY A 203 -5.65 12.36 -21.04
CA GLY A 203 -5.50 13.57 -21.83
C GLY A 203 -4.99 13.27 -23.25
N ASN A 204 -4.23 14.22 -23.79
CA ASN A 204 -3.57 14.06 -25.08
C ASN A 204 -2.18 13.45 -24.90
N GLY A 205 -1.90 12.36 -25.61
CA GLY A 205 -0.53 11.83 -25.71
C GLY A 205 0.39 12.75 -26.51
N LYS A 206 1.70 12.55 -26.37
CA LYS A 206 2.69 13.22 -27.21
C LYS A 206 2.78 12.55 -28.59
N GLU A 207 3.24 13.29 -29.60
CA GLU A 207 3.38 12.79 -30.98
C GLU A 207 4.32 11.59 -31.08
N ASP A 208 5.35 11.56 -30.23
CA ASP A 208 6.29 10.45 -30.12
C ASP A 208 5.69 9.19 -29.48
N GLY A 209 4.43 9.24 -29.01
CA GLY A 209 3.75 8.17 -28.31
C GLY A 209 4.01 8.13 -26.80
N GLY A 210 4.77 9.10 -26.27
CA GLY A 210 5.07 9.24 -24.85
C GLY A 210 3.90 9.78 -24.01
N PRO A 211 4.09 9.89 -22.69
CA PRO A 211 3.07 10.41 -21.79
C PRO A 211 2.84 11.91 -21.98
N GLY A 212 1.57 12.32 -22.03
CA GLY A 212 1.16 13.71 -21.87
C GLY A 212 1.21 14.16 -20.40
N PRO A 213 0.93 15.45 -20.11
CA PRO A 213 0.94 15.98 -18.75
C PRO A 213 0.02 15.22 -17.78
N GLU A 214 -1.17 14.84 -18.23
CA GLU A 214 -2.15 14.09 -17.43
C GLU A 214 -1.66 12.67 -17.12
N GLU A 215 -1.00 12.03 -18.09
CA GLU A 215 -0.37 10.71 -17.92
C GLU A 215 0.78 10.78 -16.91
N GLU A 216 1.62 11.81 -17.00
CA GLU A 216 2.74 12.02 -16.09
C GLU A 216 2.23 12.27 -14.67
N GLU A 217 1.20 13.11 -14.51
CA GLU A 217 0.53 13.37 -13.23
C GLU A 217 -0.03 12.07 -12.64
N HIS A 218 -0.83 11.34 -13.42
CA HIS A 218 -1.48 10.10 -13.00
C HIS A 218 -0.47 9.02 -12.60
N VAL A 219 0.53 8.76 -13.44
CA VAL A 219 1.54 7.73 -13.18
C VAL A 219 2.41 8.11 -11.98
N SER A 220 2.82 9.37 -11.87
CA SER A 220 3.59 9.86 -10.72
C SER A 220 2.81 9.70 -9.41
N ALA A 221 1.54 10.09 -9.40
CA ALA A 221 0.65 9.92 -8.25
C ALA A 221 0.45 8.44 -7.89
N PHE A 222 0.21 7.57 -8.88
CA PHE A 222 0.05 6.14 -8.66
C PHE A 222 1.30 5.49 -8.05
N PHE A 223 2.49 5.80 -8.58
CA PHE A 223 3.76 5.31 -8.00
C PHE A 223 4.05 5.92 -6.63
N THR A 224 3.59 7.15 -6.37
CA THR A 224 3.65 7.76 -5.03
C THR A 224 2.82 6.96 -4.05
N ILE A 225 1.55 6.63 -4.36
CA ILE A 225 0.71 5.77 -3.53
C ILE A 225 1.43 4.44 -3.24
N LEU A 226 1.93 3.75 -4.27
CA LEU A 226 2.64 2.48 -4.12
C LEU A 226 3.87 2.58 -3.20
N SER A 227 4.68 3.63 -3.38
CA SER A 227 5.86 3.88 -2.53
C SER A 227 5.49 4.26 -1.09
N SER A 228 4.27 4.77 -0.90
CA SER A 228 3.71 5.18 0.38
C SER A 228 2.87 4.09 1.06
N LEU A 229 2.79 2.88 0.53
CA LEU A 229 2.20 1.76 1.26
C LEU A 229 3.18 1.24 2.30
N TYR A 230 2.73 1.04 3.53
CA TYR A 230 3.54 0.48 4.64
C TYR A 230 4.90 1.19 4.88
N GLY A 231 5.03 2.48 4.56
CA GLY A 231 6.28 3.24 4.71
C GLY A 231 6.59 3.76 6.12
N PHE A 232 6.03 3.10 7.15
CA PHE A 232 6.28 3.38 8.57
C PHE A 232 5.96 4.83 8.95
N SER A 233 4.70 5.25 8.82
CA SER A 233 4.30 6.58 9.30
C SER A 233 4.33 6.60 10.82
N ILE A 234 4.71 7.74 11.41
CA ILE A 234 4.64 7.91 12.87
C ILE A 234 3.22 7.68 13.42
N ALA A 235 2.21 8.01 12.61
CA ALA A 235 0.81 7.83 12.96
C ALA A 235 0.41 6.35 13.18
N ASP A 236 1.12 5.42 12.52
CA ASP A 236 0.86 3.97 12.66
C ASP A 236 1.24 3.45 14.05
N TYR A 237 2.14 4.15 14.75
CA TYR A 237 2.70 3.75 16.04
C TYR A 237 2.29 4.65 17.20
N ILE A 238 1.90 5.89 16.88
CA ILE A 238 1.36 6.88 17.81
C ILE A 238 0.10 7.51 17.17
N PRO A 239 -1.08 6.90 17.33
CA PRO A 239 -2.28 7.31 16.60
C PRO A 239 -2.70 8.77 16.84
N TRP A 240 -2.50 9.29 18.06
CA TRP A 240 -2.84 10.70 18.36
C TRP A 240 -1.95 11.70 17.61
N PHE A 241 -0.85 11.26 16.97
CA PHE A 241 -0.03 12.10 16.11
C PHE A 241 -0.50 12.18 14.66
N GLU A 242 -1.51 11.41 14.26
CA GLU A 242 -2.05 11.43 12.89
C GLU A 242 -2.67 12.79 12.49
N ILE A 243 -3.04 13.62 13.47
CA ILE A 243 -3.61 14.96 13.24
C ILE A 243 -2.52 15.95 12.79
N PHE A 244 -1.28 15.75 13.24
CA PHE A 244 -0.20 16.71 13.03
C PHE A 244 0.61 16.45 11.76
N ASP A 245 0.54 15.25 11.20
CA ASP A 245 1.29 14.86 9.98
C ASP A 245 2.79 15.22 10.08
N PHE A 246 3.43 14.90 11.21
CA PHE A 246 4.80 15.34 11.51
C PHE A 246 5.85 14.91 10.48
N ASP A 247 5.62 13.79 9.78
CA ASP A 247 6.49 13.28 8.72
C ASP A 247 6.03 13.69 7.30
N GLY A 248 4.94 14.48 7.19
CA GLY A 248 4.31 14.91 5.93
C GLY A 248 3.70 13.77 5.12
N TYR A 249 3.74 12.55 5.65
CA TYR A 249 3.47 11.32 4.92
C TYR A 249 1.99 11.20 4.56
N LYS A 250 1.10 11.64 5.46
CA LYS A 250 -0.35 11.65 5.24
C LYS A 250 -0.71 12.64 4.14
N GLY A 251 -0.13 13.84 4.15
CA GLY A 251 -0.36 14.86 3.15
C GLY A 251 0.09 14.44 1.75
N ILE A 252 1.26 13.82 1.63
CA ILE A 252 1.77 13.27 0.37
C ILE A 252 0.81 12.20 -0.18
N LEU A 253 0.42 11.24 0.66
CA LEU A 253 -0.48 10.17 0.25
C LEU A 253 -1.86 10.68 -0.15
N LYS A 254 -2.44 11.62 0.60
CA LYS A 254 -3.74 12.22 0.26
C LYS A 254 -3.71 12.93 -1.09
N LYS A 255 -2.70 13.77 -1.34
CA LYS A 255 -2.54 14.46 -2.63
C LYS A 255 -2.40 13.47 -3.79
N ALA A 256 -1.66 12.37 -3.58
CA ALA A 256 -1.51 11.33 -4.58
C ALA A 256 -2.84 10.59 -4.85
N ILE A 257 -3.61 10.26 -3.81
CA ILE A 257 -4.95 9.68 -3.95
C ILE A 257 -5.88 10.63 -4.70
N GLU A 258 -5.92 11.92 -4.32
CA GLU A 258 -6.72 12.95 -4.98
C GLU A 258 -6.38 13.10 -6.46
N SER A 259 -5.09 13.05 -6.81
CA SER A 259 -4.66 13.10 -8.21
C SER A 259 -5.08 11.86 -9.00
N VAL A 260 -5.04 10.66 -8.40
CA VAL A 260 -5.54 9.44 -9.07
C VAL A 260 -7.06 9.46 -9.22
N THR A 261 -7.82 9.82 -8.18
CA THR A 261 -9.29 9.85 -8.22
C THR A 261 -9.83 10.91 -9.17
N LYS A 262 -9.13 12.04 -9.32
CA LYS A 262 -9.42 13.06 -10.34
C LYS A 262 -9.59 12.45 -11.74
N PHE A 263 -8.81 11.42 -12.09
CA PHE A 263 -8.90 10.75 -13.39
C PHE A 263 -9.81 9.52 -13.37
N HIS A 264 -9.83 8.77 -12.28
CA HIS A 264 -10.57 7.50 -12.20
C HIS A 264 -12.07 7.70 -11.96
N ASP A 265 -12.46 8.59 -11.05
CA ASP A 265 -13.84 8.73 -10.64
C ASP A 265 -14.77 9.14 -11.78
N PRO A 266 -14.43 10.13 -12.65
CA PRO A 266 -15.27 10.47 -13.78
C PRO A 266 -15.48 9.30 -14.75
N GLU A 267 -14.45 8.48 -14.98
CA GLU A 267 -14.55 7.31 -15.86
C GLU A 267 -15.48 6.24 -15.27
N ILE A 268 -15.33 5.97 -13.97
CA ILE A 268 -16.15 5.00 -13.24
C ILE A 268 -17.60 5.45 -13.22
N ASP A 269 -17.86 6.70 -12.82
CA ASP A 269 -19.21 7.23 -12.67
C ASP A 269 -19.92 7.29 -14.03
N ASN A 270 -19.23 7.74 -15.09
CA ASN A 270 -19.77 7.71 -16.45
C ASN A 270 -20.10 6.28 -16.89
N ARG A 271 -19.19 5.32 -16.68
CA ARG A 271 -19.41 3.92 -17.10
C ARG A 271 -20.59 3.28 -16.38
N ILE A 272 -20.74 3.53 -15.08
CA ILE A 272 -21.90 3.08 -14.30
C ILE A 272 -23.20 3.64 -14.89
N GLN A 273 -23.22 4.93 -15.27
CA GLN A 273 -24.41 5.54 -15.89
C GLN A 273 -24.72 4.95 -17.26
N MET A 274 -23.70 4.64 -18.07
CA MET A 274 -23.89 3.99 -19.37
C MET A 274 -24.53 2.60 -19.24
N TRP A 275 -24.07 1.79 -18.27
CA TRP A 275 -24.69 0.49 -17.96
C TRP A 275 -26.13 0.65 -17.48
N LYS A 276 -26.41 1.60 -16.57
CA LYS A 276 -27.78 1.88 -16.09
C LYS A 276 -28.73 2.31 -17.22
N LYS A 277 -28.22 3.02 -18.23
CA LYS A 277 -28.99 3.47 -19.40
C LYS A 277 -29.09 2.41 -20.51
N GLY A 278 -28.45 1.24 -20.35
CA GLY A 278 -28.43 0.19 -21.38
C GLY A 278 -27.64 0.58 -22.64
N MET A 279 -26.73 1.56 -22.55
CA MET A 279 -25.87 1.97 -23.67
C MET A 279 -24.74 0.98 -23.92
N ILE A 280 -24.41 0.17 -22.91
CA ILE A 280 -23.42 -0.90 -22.98
C ILE A 280 -24.15 -2.21 -22.72
N VAL A 281 -23.85 -3.21 -23.54
CA VAL A 281 -24.49 -4.54 -23.47
C VAL A 281 -23.46 -5.65 -23.24
N ILE A 282 -22.19 -5.38 -23.54
CA ILE A 282 -21.10 -6.36 -23.49
C ILE A 282 -19.99 -5.78 -22.61
N GLU A 283 -19.44 -6.59 -21.71
CA GLU A 283 -18.25 -6.22 -20.94
C GLU A 283 -17.07 -6.02 -21.89
N GLU A 284 -16.43 -4.86 -21.83
CA GLU A 284 -15.25 -4.55 -22.63
C GLU A 284 -13.96 -4.66 -21.81
N ASP A 285 -14.00 -4.29 -20.53
CA ASP A 285 -12.84 -4.23 -19.64
C ASP A 285 -13.15 -4.67 -18.20
N ILE A 286 -12.14 -4.57 -17.34
CA ILE A 286 -12.27 -4.93 -15.91
C ILE A 286 -13.30 -4.06 -15.19
N LEU A 287 -13.44 -2.77 -15.54
CA LEU A 287 -14.42 -1.92 -14.90
C LEU A 287 -15.83 -2.45 -15.18
N ASP A 288 -16.13 -2.83 -16.42
CA ASP A 288 -17.42 -3.42 -16.78
C ASP A 288 -17.69 -4.73 -16.03
N VAL A 289 -16.66 -5.57 -15.87
CA VAL A 289 -16.76 -6.79 -15.04
C VAL A 289 -17.19 -6.41 -13.63
N LEU A 290 -16.46 -5.50 -12.97
CA LEU A 290 -16.73 -5.12 -11.59
C LEU A 290 -18.13 -4.51 -11.40
N ILE A 291 -18.60 -3.72 -12.38
CA ILE A 291 -19.95 -3.13 -12.37
C ILE A 291 -21.04 -4.20 -12.48
N ASN A 292 -20.83 -5.22 -13.32
CA ASN A 292 -21.86 -6.21 -13.66
C ASN A 292 -21.90 -7.44 -12.74
N LEU A 293 -20.97 -7.56 -11.80
CA LEU A 293 -21.00 -8.66 -10.83
C LEU A 293 -22.29 -8.63 -10.02
N LYS A 294 -22.95 -9.79 -9.96
CA LYS A 294 -24.18 -10.00 -9.20
C LYS A 294 -24.01 -11.05 -8.12
N ASP A 295 -24.73 -10.88 -7.02
CA ASP A 295 -24.83 -11.89 -5.97
C ASP A 295 -25.78 -13.04 -6.39
N SER A 296 -25.95 -14.03 -5.52
CA SER A 296 -26.86 -15.16 -5.76
C SER A 296 -28.33 -14.76 -5.95
N LYS A 297 -28.71 -13.54 -5.57
CA LYS A 297 -30.07 -13.00 -5.68
C LYS A 297 -30.24 -12.10 -6.91
N GLY A 298 -29.19 -11.92 -7.71
CA GLY A 298 -29.18 -11.06 -8.88
C GLY A 298 -28.98 -9.57 -8.58
N ALA A 299 -28.73 -9.20 -7.32
CA ALA A 299 -28.41 -7.82 -6.93
C ALA A 299 -26.93 -7.51 -7.19
N PRO A 300 -26.53 -6.24 -7.37
CA PRO A 300 -25.13 -5.86 -7.51
C PRO A 300 -24.27 -6.39 -6.35
N LEU A 301 -23.19 -7.10 -6.66
CA LEU A 301 -22.31 -7.70 -5.66
C LEU A 301 -21.41 -6.67 -4.96
N LEU A 302 -21.07 -5.60 -5.68
CA LEU A 302 -20.17 -4.54 -5.22
C LEU A 302 -20.89 -3.20 -5.14
N THR A 303 -20.56 -2.40 -4.13
CA THR A 303 -20.98 -1.00 -4.08
C THR A 303 -20.10 -0.12 -4.97
N ILE A 304 -20.54 1.10 -5.27
CA ILE A 304 -19.76 2.06 -6.08
C ILE A 304 -18.44 2.37 -5.38
N GLU A 305 -18.46 2.52 -4.06
CA GLU A 305 -17.28 2.80 -3.23
C GLU A 305 -16.27 1.63 -3.27
N GLU A 306 -16.76 0.39 -3.32
CA GLU A 306 -15.92 -0.79 -3.47
C GLU A 306 -15.27 -0.88 -4.85
N ILE A 307 -16.02 -0.54 -5.90
CA ILE A 307 -15.50 -0.47 -7.28
C ILE A 307 -14.40 0.60 -7.36
N LYS A 308 -14.68 1.82 -6.86
CA LYS A 308 -13.71 2.92 -6.82
C LYS A 308 -12.45 2.55 -6.04
N ALA A 309 -12.61 2.02 -4.83
CA ALA A 309 -11.48 1.61 -4.00
C ALA A 309 -10.64 0.50 -4.67
N GLN A 310 -11.30 -0.49 -5.27
CA GLN A 310 -10.61 -1.64 -5.88
C GLN A 310 -9.84 -1.28 -7.15
N ILE A 311 -10.27 -0.25 -7.88
CA ILE A 311 -9.57 0.26 -9.07
C ILE A 311 -8.29 1.00 -8.68
N ILE A 312 -8.30 1.76 -7.58
CA ILE A 312 -7.12 2.48 -7.08
C ILE A 312 -6.05 1.51 -6.57
N VAL A 313 -6.44 0.49 -5.79
CA VAL A 313 -5.50 -0.38 -5.04
C VAL A 313 -5.08 -1.64 -5.82
N ARG A 314 -5.24 -1.65 -7.14
CA ARG A 314 -4.95 -2.85 -7.92
C ARG A 314 -3.44 -3.05 -8.13
N MET A 315 -2.83 -3.87 -7.28
CA MET A 315 -1.53 -4.48 -7.60
C MET A 315 -1.72 -5.62 -8.62
N PRO A 316 -0.87 -5.74 -9.66
CA PRO A 316 -0.87 -6.91 -10.52
C PRO A 316 -0.49 -8.18 -9.73
N PRO A 317 -1.15 -9.32 -9.95
CA PRO A 317 -0.74 -10.61 -9.37
C PRO A 317 0.62 -11.10 -9.88
N GLN A 318 1.19 -10.46 -10.90
CA GLN A 318 2.55 -10.74 -11.38
C GLN A 318 3.63 -9.99 -10.59
N ILE A 319 3.25 -9.05 -9.72
CA ILE A 319 4.14 -8.41 -8.74
C ILE A 319 4.10 -9.16 -7.39
N SER A 320 3.28 -10.21 -7.28
CA SER A 320 3.39 -11.24 -6.24
C SER A 320 4.45 -12.31 -6.55
N HIS A 321 5.60 -11.90 -7.09
CA HIS A 321 6.81 -12.68 -6.85
C HIS A 321 7.11 -12.54 -5.34
N PRO A 322 7.41 -13.64 -4.61
CA PRO A 322 7.69 -13.61 -3.17
C PRO A 322 8.80 -12.63 -2.74
N LEU A 323 9.57 -12.09 -3.69
CA LEU A 323 10.68 -11.16 -3.45
C LEU A 323 10.24 -9.70 -3.21
N GLN A 324 9.04 -9.27 -3.64
CA GLN A 324 8.51 -7.94 -3.27
C GLN A 324 7.51 -7.98 -2.11
N LEU A 325 6.90 -9.14 -1.83
CA LEU A 325 6.29 -9.36 -0.52
C LEU A 325 7.33 -9.27 0.60
N PHE A 326 8.58 -9.61 0.32
CA PHE A 326 9.72 -9.44 1.23
C PHE A 326 9.99 -7.97 1.61
N LEU A 327 9.56 -7.00 0.78
CA LEU A 327 9.71 -5.58 1.09
C LEU A 327 8.49 -4.97 1.78
N PHE A 328 7.30 -5.56 1.66
CA PHE A 328 6.06 -5.00 2.24
C PHE A 328 5.50 -5.79 3.43
N LEU A 329 6.04 -6.97 3.75
CA LEU A 329 5.76 -7.70 4.99
C LEU A 329 6.95 -7.70 5.97
N VAL A 330 8.10 -7.19 5.54
CA VAL A 330 9.26 -6.87 6.40
C VAL A 330 9.43 -5.34 6.53
N SER A 331 8.45 -4.58 6.01
CA SER A 331 8.23 -3.18 6.34
C SER A 331 7.01 -3.04 7.24
#